data_AF-W4VHM2-F1
#
_entry.id   AF-W4VHM2-F1
#
_cell.length_a   1.000
_cell.length_b   1.000
_cell.length_c   1.000
_cell.angle_alpha   90.00
_cell.angle_beta   90.00
_cell.angle_gamma   90.00
#
_symmetry.space_group_name_H-M   'P 1'
#
loop_
_entity.id
_entity.type
_entity.pdbx_description
1 polymer ?
#
loop_
_entity_poly.entity_id
_entity_poly.type
_entity_poly.pdbx_seq_one_letter_code
_entity_poly.pdbx_strand_id
1 'polypeptide(L)'
;MFVYYNEKGIGDVLLFPMKNSNKISFERKQDIVTLFDEVTKETVGFNIFNASTYFKDLSTGKMKLTEKLLAELNEAFEKNNTKKIDLDVTAKFVVGFVEKFKPMKMLINFECVKSTLKMIGCKLFVVHQISIKVKKW
;
A
#
# COMPACT_ATOMS: atom_id res chain seq x y z
N MET A 1 -0.77 -0.60 -0.88
CA MET A 1 -0.18 -0.20 -2.18
C MET A 1 -0.79 1.13 -2.63
N PHE A 2 -0.15 1.86 -3.55
CA PHE A 2 -0.69 3.09 -4.12
C PHE A 2 -0.78 2.99 -5.63
N VAL A 3 -1.80 3.64 -6.19
CA VAL A 3 -2.08 3.78 -7.62
C VAL A 3 -2.10 5.27 -7.97
N TYR A 4 -1.97 5.61 -9.25
CA TYR A 4 -1.92 7.00 -9.69
C TYR A 4 -2.89 7.24 -10.84
N TYR A 5 -3.66 8.32 -10.76
CA TYR A 5 -4.57 8.73 -11.82
C TYR A 5 -4.40 10.21 -12.09
N ASN A 6 -4.30 10.63 -13.36
CA ASN A 6 -4.25 12.05 -13.67
C ASN A 6 -4.82 12.36 -15.05
N GLU A 7 -6.11 12.64 -15.09
CA GLU A 7 -6.84 13.01 -16.31
C GLU A 7 -6.22 14.20 -17.06
N LYS A 8 -5.87 15.27 -16.35
CA LYS A 8 -5.35 16.50 -16.97
C LYS A 8 -3.91 16.39 -17.43
N GLY A 9 -3.10 15.57 -16.76
CA GLY A 9 -1.65 15.47 -17.03
C GLY A 9 -1.29 14.33 -17.96
N ILE A 10 -1.84 13.14 -17.73
CA ILE A 10 -1.52 11.90 -18.46
C ILE A 10 -2.66 11.51 -19.40
N GLY A 11 -3.89 11.96 -19.11
CA GLY A 11 -5.11 11.52 -19.75
C GLY A 11 -5.92 10.62 -18.83
N ASP A 12 -7.05 10.12 -19.31
CA ASP A 12 -7.93 9.21 -18.56
C ASP A 12 -7.32 7.80 -18.42
N VAL A 13 -6.21 7.75 -17.67
CA VAL A 13 -5.37 6.57 -17.49
C VAL A 13 -5.06 6.36 -16.01
N LEU A 14 -5.43 5.20 -15.48
CA LEU A 14 -5.03 4.74 -14.16
C LEU A 14 -3.75 3.92 -14.28
N LEU A 15 -2.69 4.37 -13.59
CA LEU A 15 -1.41 3.69 -13.48
C LEU A 15 -1.41 2.81 -12.23
N PHE A 16 -1.17 1.52 -12.44
CA PHE A 16 -1.18 0.50 -11.41
C PHE A 16 0.20 -0.18 -11.31
N PRO A 17 1.18 0.43 -10.62
CA PRO A 17 2.50 -0.17 -10.42
C PRO A 17 2.44 -1.26 -9.34
N MET A 18 2.96 -2.44 -9.64
CA MET A 18 3.06 -3.56 -8.68
C MET A 18 4.50 -3.86 -8.26
N LYS A 19 5.43 -3.83 -9.23
CA LYS A 19 6.86 -4.08 -9.02
C LYS A 19 7.68 -3.10 -9.83
N ASN A 20 8.92 -2.89 -9.41
CA ASN A 20 9.88 -2.11 -10.18
C ASN A 20 10.65 -3.05 -11.12
N SER A 21 10.92 -2.58 -12.34
CA SER A 21 11.78 -3.25 -13.31
C SER A 21 12.56 -2.21 -14.11
N ASN A 22 13.76 -2.60 -14.55
CA ASN A 22 14.61 -1.77 -15.40
C ASN A 22 14.30 -1.92 -16.89
N LYS A 23 13.70 -3.05 -17.30
CA LYS A 23 13.39 -3.38 -18.69
C LYS A 23 11.96 -3.85 -18.79
N ILE A 24 11.09 -2.96 -19.22
CA ILE A 24 9.64 -3.18 -19.28
C ILE A 24 9.23 -3.33 -20.73
N SER A 25 8.50 -4.39 -21.01
CA SER A 25 7.74 -4.56 -22.25
C SER A 25 6.24 -4.60 -21.90
N PHE A 26 5.38 -4.49 -22.91
CA PHE A 26 3.94 -4.33 -22.70
C PHE A 26 3.11 -5.10 -23.72
N GLU A 27 1.92 -5.51 -23.28
CA GLU A 27 0.88 -6.10 -24.13
C GLU A 27 -0.41 -5.33 -23.89
N ARG A 28 -1.07 -4.88 -24.96
CA ARG A 28 -2.35 -4.17 -24.88
C ARG A 28 -3.49 -5.09 -25.29
N LYS A 29 -4.51 -5.17 -24.42
CA LYS A 29 -5.81 -5.80 -24.69
C LYS A 29 -6.90 -4.78 -24.40
N GLN A 30 -7.48 -4.23 -25.46
CA GLN A 30 -8.49 -3.18 -25.38
C GLN A 30 -7.97 -1.99 -24.54
N ASP A 31 -8.60 -1.73 -23.40
CA ASP A 31 -8.25 -0.63 -22.50
C ASP A 31 -7.23 -1.00 -21.42
N ILE A 32 -6.81 -2.27 -21.36
CA ILE A 32 -5.82 -2.75 -20.39
C ILE A 32 -4.48 -2.96 -21.07
N VAL A 33 -3.45 -2.27 -20.59
CA VAL A 33 -2.06 -2.52 -20.94
C VAL A 33 -1.38 -3.23 -19.79
N THR A 34 -0.96 -4.47 -20.01
CA THR A 34 -0.18 -5.25 -19.06
C THR A 34 1.30 -4.95 -19.26
N LEU A 35 1.98 -4.55 -18.19
CA LEU A 35 3.43 -4.31 -18.18
C LEU A 35 4.13 -5.54 -17.62
N PHE A 36 5.17 -6.02 -18.28
CA PHE A 36 5.97 -7.16 -17.82
C PHE A 36 7.46 -6.90 -17.95
N ASP A 37 8.23 -7.49 -17.04
CA ASP A 37 9.68 -7.49 -17.09
C ASP A 37 10.16 -8.34 -18.27
N GLU A 38 11.06 -7.81 -19.09
CA GLU A 38 11.53 -8.51 -20.30
C GLU A 38 12.29 -9.80 -19.99
N VAL A 39 12.96 -9.86 -18.85
CA VAL A 39 13.85 -10.96 -18.44
C VAL A 39 13.06 -12.01 -17.67
N THR A 40 12.35 -11.61 -16.61
CA THR A 40 11.61 -12.55 -15.75
C THR A 40 10.25 -12.93 -16.31
N LYS A 41 9.73 -12.17 -17.28
CA LYS A 41 8.36 -12.26 -17.81
C LYS A 41 7.28 -12.10 -16.74
N GLU A 42 7.64 -11.57 -15.57
CA GLU A 42 6.67 -11.28 -14.51
C GLU A 42 5.92 -9.98 -14.80
N THR A 43 4.64 -9.95 -14.47
CA THR A 43 3.85 -8.72 -14.50
C THR A 43 4.35 -7.71 -13.47
N VAL A 44 4.70 -6.51 -13.93
CA VAL A 44 5.21 -5.41 -13.09
C VAL A 44 4.16 -4.34 -12.84
N GLY A 45 3.08 -4.31 -13.61
CA GLY A 45 1.97 -3.40 -13.41
C GLY A 45 0.98 -3.38 -14.56
N PHE A 46 0.02 -2.47 -14.49
CA PHE A 46 -0.99 -2.26 -15.52
C PHE A 46 -1.23 -0.77 -15.75
N ASN A 47 -1.56 -0.40 -16.99
CA ASN A 47 -2.15 0.89 -17.30
C ASN A 47 -3.56 0.66 -17.85
N ILE A 48 -4.55 1.29 -17.23
CA ILE A 48 -5.96 1.14 -17.59
C ILE A 48 -6.42 2.46 -18.22
N PHE A 49 -6.73 2.41 -19.50
CA PHE A 49 -7.29 3.52 -20.27
C PHE A 49 -8.81 3.62 -20.04
N ASN A 50 -9.37 4.78 -20.34
CA ASN A 50 -10.78 5.10 -20.09
C ASN A 50 -11.17 4.82 -18.64
N ALA A 51 -10.25 5.08 -17.70
CA ALA A 51 -10.40 4.67 -16.30
C ALA A 51 -11.66 5.27 -15.66
N SER A 52 -12.03 6.50 -16.02
CA SER A 52 -13.27 7.15 -15.54
C SER A 52 -14.56 6.35 -15.84
N THR A 53 -14.53 5.46 -16.84
CA THR A 53 -15.68 4.61 -17.19
C THR A 53 -15.81 3.36 -16.32
N TYR A 54 -14.70 2.93 -15.70
CA TYR A 54 -14.61 1.73 -14.87
C TYR A 54 -14.66 2.05 -13.38
N PHE A 55 -14.07 3.17 -12.96
CA PHE A 55 -13.87 3.53 -11.57
C PHE A 55 -14.66 4.78 -11.21
N LYS A 56 -15.48 4.71 -10.16
CA LYS A 56 -16.35 5.83 -9.75
C LYS A 56 -15.63 6.86 -8.87
N ASP A 57 -14.66 6.39 -8.08
CA ASP A 57 -14.00 7.20 -7.05
C ASP A 57 -12.54 7.53 -7.43
N LEU A 58 -12.31 7.94 -8.67
CA LEU A 58 -10.98 8.39 -9.08
C LEU A 58 -10.72 9.82 -8.61
N SER A 59 -9.57 10.01 -7.98
CA SER A 59 -9.05 11.33 -7.60
C SER A 59 -7.70 11.56 -8.28
N THR A 60 -7.45 12.80 -8.67
CA THR A 60 -6.20 13.17 -9.32
C THR A 60 -5.02 13.01 -8.35
N GLY A 61 -3.98 12.31 -8.80
CA GLY A 61 -2.74 12.08 -8.08
C GLY A 61 -2.65 10.68 -7.50
N LYS A 62 -1.99 10.59 -6.35
CA LYS A 62 -1.68 9.34 -5.65
C LYS A 62 -2.86 8.89 -4.80
N MET A 63 -3.35 7.68 -5.03
CA MET A 63 -4.45 7.08 -4.27
C MET A 63 -4.02 5.78 -3.62
N LYS A 64 -4.56 5.49 -2.43
CA LYS A 64 -4.36 4.20 -1.78
C LYS A 64 -5.25 3.17 -2.45
N LEU A 65 -4.70 2.00 -2.77
CA LEU A 65 -5.50 0.88 -3.24
C LEU A 65 -6.41 0.39 -2.10
N THR A 66 -7.72 0.45 -2.31
CA THR A 66 -8.75 -0.06 -1.42
C THR A 66 -9.36 -1.33 -2.00
N GLU A 67 -10.06 -2.12 -1.16
CA GLU A 67 -10.80 -3.31 -1.62
C GLU A 67 -11.83 -2.97 -2.70
N LYS A 68 -12.53 -1.85 -2.54
CA LYS A 68 -13.49 -1.36 -3.56
C LYS A 68 -12.81 -1.12 -4.90
N LEU A 69 -11.68 -0.42 -4.91
CA LEU A 69 -10.96 -0.11 -6.15
C LEU A 69 -10.34 -1.37 -6.78
N LEU A 70 -9.93 -2.35 -5.96
CA LEU A 70 -9.49 -3.66 -6.45
C LEU A 70 -10.65 -4.45 -7.07
N ALA A 71 -11.86 -4.38 -6.51
CA ALA A 71 -13.04 -5.01 -7.08
C ALA A 71 -13.40 -4.40 -8.44
N GLU A 72 -13.46 -3.07 -8.54
CA GLU A 72 -13.69 -2.34 -9.79
C GLU A 72 -12.64 -2.66 -10.86
N LEU A 73 -11.37 -2.82 -10.46
CA LEU A 73 -10.28 -3.21 -11.36
C LEU A 73 -10.49 -4.63 -11.91
N ASN A 74 -10.89 -5.57 -11.07
CA ASN A 74 -11.16 -6.94 -11.49
C ASN A 74 -12.37 -7.02 -12.44
N GLU A 75 -13.40 -6.19 -12.24
CA GLU A 75 -14.50 -6.05 -13.21
C GLU A 75 -14.03 -5.46 -14.54
N ALA A 76 -13.16 -4.44 -14.50
CA ALA A 76 -12.56 -3.88 -15.71
C ALA A 76 -11.75 -4.93 -16.48
N PHE A 77 -11.02 -5.80 -15.79
CA PHE A 77 -10.28 -6.90 -16.42
C PHE A 77 -11.22 -7.92 -17.07
N GLU A 78 -12.32 -8.31 -16.41
CA GLU A 78 -13.31 -9.21 -17.02
C GLU A 78 -13.93 -8.62 -18.29
N LYS A 79 -14.33 -7.35 -18.26
CA LYS A 79 -14.90 -6.66 -19.43
C LYS A 79 -13.93 -6.58 -20.61
N ASN A 80 -12.63 -6.56 -20.31
CA ASN A 80 -11.55 -6.48 -21.31
C ASN A 80 -10.89 -7.85 -21.58
N ASN A 81 -11.57 -8.96 -21.26
CA ASN A 81 -11.08 -10.34 -21.48
C ASN A 81 -9.65 -10.59 -20.94
N THR A 82 -9.31 -9.92 -19.85
CA THR A 82 -8.01 -9.95 -19.18
C THR A 82 -8.13 -10.73 -17.87
N LYS A 83 -7.05 -11.39 -17.47
CA LYS A 83 -7.03 -12.23 -16.27
C LYS A 83 -7.18 -11.36 -15.01
N LYS A 84 -8.05 -11.78 -14.09
CA LYS A 84 -8.16 -11.19 -12.75
C LYS A 84 -6.86 -11.27 -11.98
N ILE A 85 -6.67 -10.30 -11.08
CA ILE A 85 -5.56 -10.28 -10.16
C ILE A 85 -6.05 -10.48 -8.73
N ASP A 86 -5.32 -11.32 -8.00
CA ASP A 86 -5.52 -11.52 -6.58
C ASP A 86 -4.42 -10.76 -5.83
N LEU A 87 -4.82 -9.73 -5.09
CA LEU A 87 -3.93 -8.87 -4.33
C LEU A 87 -4.42 -8.76 -2.91
N ASP A 88 -3.56 -9.11 -1.97
CA ASP A 88 -3.80 -8.88 -0.55
C ASP A 88 -3.67 -7.39 -0.23
N VAL A 89 -4.81 -6.73 -0.09
CA VAL A 89 -4.94 -5.31 0.29
C VAL A 89 -5.20 -5.12 1.79
N THR A 90 -5.13 -6.19 2.59
CA THR A 90 -5.34 -6.11 4.03
C THR A 90 -4.28 -5.24 4.72
N ALA A 91 -4.68 -4.55 5.77
CA ALA A 91 -3.76 -3.75 6.57
C ALA A 91 -2.82 -4.67 7.34
N LYS A 92 -1.53 -4.70 6.96
CA LYS A 92 -0.50 -5.50 7.64
C LYS A 92 -0.15 -5.02 9.06
N PHE A 93 -0.59 -3.82 9.42
CA PHE A 93 -0.41 -3.27 10.76
C PHE A 93 -1.72 -3.37 11.53
N VAL A 94 -1.72 -4.23 12.54
CA VAL A 94 -2.81 -4.38 13.51
C VAL A 94 -2.34 -3.90 14.88
N VAL A 95 -3.23 -3.28 15.64
CA VAL A 95 -2.96 -2.92 17.04
C VAL A 95 -3.26 -4.14 17.90
N GLY A 96 -2.21 -4.76 18.44
CA GLY A 96 -2.32 -5.88 19.36
C GLY A 96 -2.21 -5.43 20.82
N PHE A 97 -3.08 -5.92 21.69
CA PHE A 97 -2.93 -5.79 23.13
C PHE A 97 -2.12 -6.99 23.66
N VAL A 98 -0.99 -6.74 24.31
CA VAL A 98 -0.19 -7.81 24.92
C VAL A 98 -0.78 -8.14 26.29
N GLU A 99 -1.57 -9.22 26.36
CA GLU A 99 -2.21 -9.65 27.62
C GLU A 99 -1.20 -10.16 28.65
N LYS A 100 -0.24 -10.98 28.23
CA LYS A 100 0.77 -11.58 29.10
C LYS A 100 2.10 -11.67 28.38
N PHE A 101 3.16 -11.24 29.07
CA PHE A 101 4.54 -11.39 28.65
C PHE A 101 5.26 -12.31 29.64
N LYS A 102 5.86 -13.41 29.15
CA LYS A 102 6.72 -14.28 29.96
C LYS A 102 8.16 -14.12 29.50
N PRO A 103 9.07 -13.60 30.33
CA PRO A 103 10.48 -13.51 29.95
C PRO A 103 11.08 -14.91 29.83
N MET A 104 11.66 -15.23 28.67
CA MET A 104 12.57 -16.37 28.56
C MET A 104 13.88 -16.01 29.26
N LYS A 105 14.40 -16.94 30.06
CA LYS A 105 15.56 -16.71 30.92
C LYS A 105 16.83 -16.74 30.07
N MET A 106 17.13 -15.63 29.39
CA MET A 106 18.46 -15.30 28.91
C MET A 106 18.61 -13.79 28.77
N LEU A 107 19.77 -13.31 29.24
CA LEU A 107 20.20 -11.92 29.44
C LEU A 107 19.82 -10.95 28.30
N ILE A 108 18.66 -10.33 28.38
CA ILE A 108 18.31 -9.14 27.59
C ILE A 108 17.49 -8.21 28.49
N ASN A 109 17.99 -6.99 28.72
CA ASN A 109 17.20 -5.94 29.36
C ASN A 109 16.13 -5.47 28.36
N PHE A 110 14.87 -5.78 28.64
CA PHE A 110 13.74 -5.18 27.93
C PHE A 110 13.30 -3.92 28.70
N GLU A 111 13.58 -2.73 28.17
CA GLU A 111 12.97 -1.50 28.67
C GLU A 111 11.62 -1.29 28.00
N CYS A 112 10.55 -1.42 28.79
CA CYS A 112 9.22 -1.03 28.39
C CYS A 112 9.14 0.51 28.40
N VAL A 113 9.16 1.14 27.22
CA VAL A 113 8.92 2.58 27.10
C VAL A 113 7.43 2.82 27.34
N LYS A 114 7.07 3.22 28.56
CA LYS A 114 5.70 3.65 28.88
C LYS A 114 5.43 5.01 28.22
N SER A 115 4.75 5.01 27.09
CA SER A 115 4.18 6.22 26.49
C SER A 115 2.98 6.65 27.32
N THR A 116 3.07 7.79 28.01
CA THR A 116 1.95 8.40 28.72
C THR A 116 1.21 9.37 27.79
N LEU A 117 -0.08 9.13 27.60
CA LEU A 117 -0.98 10.08 26.96
C LEU A 117 -1.30 11.21 27.95
N LYS A 118 -1.01 12.45 27.57
CA LYS A 118 -1.31 13.63 28.39
C LYS A 118 -2.28 14.52 27.63
N MET A 119 -3.43 14.77 28.23
CA MET A 119 -4.40 15.76 27.73
C MET A 119 -3.99 17.14 28.22
N ILE A 120 -3.82 18.09 27.30
CA ILE A 120 -3.63 19.51 27.60
C ILE A 120 -4.61 20.28 26.71
N GLY A 121 -5.75 20.68 27.28
CA GLY A 121 -6.91 21.15 26.53
C GLY A 121 -7.60 20.05 25.71
N CYS A 122 -8.44 20.42 24.74
CA CYS A 122 -9.16 19.48 23.84
C CYS A 122 -8.28 18.77 22.79
N LYS A 123 -6.95 18.74 22.96
CA LYS A 123 -6.03 18.08 22.04
C LYS A 123 -5.19 17.03 22.78
N LEU A 124 -5.12 15.85 22.18
CA LEU A 124 -4.38 14.69 22.69
C LEU A 124 -2.95 14.72 22.16
N PHE A 125 -1.96 14.75 23.05
CA PHE A 125 -0.54 14.73 22.69
C PHE A 125 0.12 13.44 23.17
N VAL A 126 0.94 12.84 22.30
CA VAL A 126 1.81 11.70 22.64
C VAL A 126 3.18 12.27 23.02
N VAL A 127 3.52 12.25 24.31
CA VAL A 127 4.80 12.76 24.81
C VAL A 127 5.78 11.61 24.96
N HIS A 128 6.85 11.61 24.15
CA HIS A 128 7.97 10.68 24.30
C HIS A 128 9.02 11.33 25.21
N GLN A 129 9.15 10.83 26.45
CA GLN A 129 10.30 11.15 27.31
C GLN A 129 11.42 10.15 26.99
N ILE A 130 12.45 10.61 26.30
CA ILE A 130 13.67 9.83 26.05
C ILE A 130 14.67 10.20 27.15
N SER A 131 15.04 9.24 27.99
CA SER A 131 16.15 9.41 28.94
C SER A 131 17.17 8.31 28.70
N ILE A 132 18.28 8.65 28.04
CA ILE A 132 19.39 7.72 27.81
C ILE A 132 20.24 7.68 29.08
N LYS A 133 20.26 6.56 29.80
CA LYS A 133 21.28 6.30 30.83
C LYS A 133 22.37 5.41 30.26
N VAL A 134 23.50 6.01 29.91
CA VAL A 134 24.73 5.28 29.57
C VAL A 134 25.36 4.80 30.88
N LYS A 135 25.36 3.48 31.13
CA LYS A 135 26.14 2.89 32.22
C LYS A 135 27.51 2.51 31.66
N LYS A 136 28.54 3.29 32.02
CA LYS A 136 29.95 2.94 31.75
C LYS A 136 30.34 1.74 32.63
N TRP A 137 31.02 0.77 32.03
CA TRP A 137 31.79 -0.25 32.72
C TRP A 137 33.13 0.32 33.16
#